data_AF-I7BLS2-F1
#
_entry.id   AF-I7BLS2-F1
#
_cell.length_a   1.000
_cell.length_b   1.000
_cell.length_c   1.000
_cell.angle_alpha   90.00
_cell.angle_beta   90.00
_cell.angle_gamma   90.00
#
_symmetry.space_group_name_H-M   'P 1'
#
loop_
_entity.id
_entity.type
_entity.pdbx_description
1 polymer ?
#
loop_
_entity_poly.entity_id
_entity_poly.type
_entity_poly.pdbx_seq_one_letter_code
_entity_poly.pdbx_strand_id
1 'polypeptide(L)' 'MNLRDPTVRWGIGLASGTLVAAIALLFLEGTMQLLVLGIAVFDAISTPQFLKQAVES' A
#
# COMPACT_ATOMS: atom_id res chain seq x y z
N MET A 1 6.73 -17.87 -2.35
CA MET A 1 5.81 -16.76 -2.69
C MET A 1 6.21 -16.27 -4.07
N ASN A 2 5.39 -16.52 -5.10
CA ASN A 2 5.75 -16.23 -6.49
C ASN A 2 5.39 -14.77 -6.81
N LEU A 3 6.40 -13.91 -6.91
CA LEU A 3 6.20 -12.51 -7.25
C LEU A 3 5.75 -12.32 -8.70
N ARG A 4 5.68 -13.33 -9.56
CA ARG A 4 5.02 -13.21 -10.88
C ARG A 4 3.50 -13.22 -10.80
N ASP A 5 2.94 -13.73 -9.70
CA ASP A 5 1.51 -13.77 -9.50
C ASP A 5 0.99 -12.37 -9.14
N PRO A 6 0.10 -11.77 -9.96
CA PRO A 6 -0.44 -10.44 -9.68
C PRO A 6 -1.19 -10.39 -8.34
N THR A 7 -1.78 -11.49 -7.90
CA THR A 7 -2.49 -11.60 -6.61
C THR A 7 -1.55 -11.37 -5.44
N VAL A 8 -0.34 -11.92 -5.52
CA VAL A 8 0.67 -11.79 -4.46
C VAL A 8 1.16 -10.35 -4.36
N ARG A 9 1.38 -9.68 -5.51
CA ARG A 9 1.82 -8.27 -5.54
C ARG A 9 0.77 -7.34 -4.94
N TRP A 10 -0.49 -7.53 -5.33
CA TRP A 10 -1.61 -6.77 -4.79
C TRP A 10 -1.84 -7.08 -3.31
N GLY A 11 -1.66 -8.33 -2.89
CA GLY A 11 -1.73 -8.71 -1.47
C GLY A 11 -0.70 -7.96 -0.62
N ILE A 12 0.53 -7.78 -1.11
CA ILE A 12 1.57 -7.02 -0.40
C ILE A 12 1.19 -5.55 -0.26
N GLY A 13 0.81 -4.88 -1.36
CA GLY A 13 0.43 -3.47 -1.32
C GLY A 13 -0.83 -3.21 -0.50
N LEU A 14 -1.86 -4.06 -0.63
CA LEU A 14 -3.08 -3.91 0.15
C LEU A 14 -2.83 -4.17 1.64
N ALA A 15 -1.96 -5.11 2.01
CA ALA A 15 -1.62 -5.37 3.41
C ALA A 15 -0.91 -4.17 4.05
N SER A 16 0.10 -3.60 3.38
CA SER A 16 0.82 -2.43 3.89
C SER A 16 -0.08 -1.20 3.93
N GLY A 17 -0.80 -0.91 2.85
CA GLY A 17 -1.73 0.21 2.78
C GLY A 17 -2.84 0.11 3.82
N THR A 18 -3.37 -1.08 4.09
CA THR A 18 -4.39 -1.28 5.14
C THR A 18 -3.83 -1.00 6.52
N LEU A 19 -2.59 -1.42 6.80
CA LEU A 19 -1.94 -1.13 8.08
C LEU A 19 -1.73 0.38 8.27
N VAL A 20 -1.24 1.08 7.24
CA VAL A 20 -1.03 2.54 7.30
C VAL A 20 -2.37 3.28 7.44
N ALA A 21 -3.41 2.84 6.73
CA ALA A 21 -4.76 3.40 6.87
C ALA A 21 -5.32 3.17 8.29
N ALA A 22 -5.12 1.98 8.87
CA ALA A 22 -5.51 1.70 10.24
C ALA A 22 -4.80 2.64 11.23
N ILE A 23 -3.50 2.88 11.05
CA ILE A 23 -2.75 3.84 11.87
C ILE A 23 -3.36 5.24 11.74
N ALA A 24 -3.67 5.67 10.51
CA ALA A 24 -4.25 6.99 10.30
C ALA A 24 -5.61 7.14 10.99
N LEU A 25 -6.48 6.15 10.87
CA LEU A 25 -7.83 6.21 11.43
C LEU A 25 -7.87 6.09 12.96
N LEU A 26 -6.92 5.34 13.56
CA LEU A 26 -6.93 5.05 14.99
C LEU A 26 -6.09 6.03 15.83
N PHE A 27 -5.09 6.68 15.23
CA PHE A 27 -4.09 7.47 15.98
C PHE A 27 -3.90 8.90 15.48
N LEU A 28 -4.46 9.28 14.33
CA LEU A 28 -4.30 10.63 13.78
C LEU A 28 -5.65 11.34 13.71
N GLU A 29 -5.59 12.66 13.83
CA GLU A 29 -6.75 13.54 13.69
C GLU A 29 -6.46 14.69 12.73
N GLY A 30 -7.53 15.32 12.23
CA GLY A 30 -7.46 16.50 11.38
C GLY A 30 -6.70 16.28 10.07
N THR A 31 -5.90 17.26 9.65
CA THR A 31 -5.21 17.23 8.35
C THR A 31 -4.19 16.09 8.24
N MET A 32 -3.56 15.71 9.35
CA MET A 32 -2.54 14.66 9.35
C MET A 32 -3.16 13.29 9.03
N GLN A 33 -4.37 13.03 9.53
CA GLN A 33 -5.12 11.82 9.18
C GLN A 33 -5.38 11.72 7.68
N LEU A 34 -5.84 12.81 7.05
CA LEU A 34 -6.11 12.85 5.60
C LEU A 34 -4.83 12.66 4.77
N LEU A 35 -3.73 13.29 5.18
CA LEU A 35 -2.42 13.12 4.54
C LEU A 35 -1.96 11.66 4.57
N VAL A 36 -2.01 11.02 5.74
CA VAL A 36 -1.55 9.64 5.89
C VAL A 36 -2.49 8.66 5.20
N LEU A 37 -3.81 8.92 5.15
CA LEU A 37 -4.73 8.16 4.31
C LEU A 37 -4.38 8.27 2.82
N GLY A 38 -4.00 9.47 2.35
CA GLY A 38 -3.51 9.65 0.98
C GLY A 38 -2.27 8.82 0.70
N ILE A 39 -1.32 8.79 1.65
CA ILE A 39 -0.12 7.95 1.55
C ILE A 39 -0.49 6.46 1.56
N ALA A 40 -1.43 6.02 2.39
CA ALA A 40 -1.87 4.64 2.46
C ALA A 40 -2.45 4.15 1.12
N VAL A 41 -3.29 4.97 0.48
CA VAL A 41 -3.84 4.67 -0.85
C VAL A 41 -2.74 4.64 -1.90
N PHE A 42 -1.83 5.62 -1.85
CA PHE A 42 -0.70 5.68 -2.78
C PHE A 42 0.20 4.44 -2.66
N ASP A 43 0.52 4.00 -1.43
CA ASP A 43 1.30 2.79 -1.16
C ASP A 43 0.59 1.55 -1.69
N ALA A 44 -0.70 1.39 -1.37
CA ALA A 44 -1.50 0.24 -1.79
C ALA A 44 -1.51 0.04 -3.31
N ILE A 45 -1.47 1.13 -4.07
CA ILE A 45 -1.48 1.12 -5.54
C ILE A 45 -0.06 1.04 -6.11
N SER A 46 0.89 1.77 -5.54
CA SER A 46 2.24 1.90 -6.12
C SER A 46 3.09 0.66 -5.88
N THR A 47 3.00 0.06 -4.68
CA THR A 47 3.74 -1.15 -4.31
C THR A 47 3.55 -2.31 -5.31
N PRO A 48 2.33 -2.71 -5.73
CA PRO A 48 2.18 -3.76 -6.73
C PRO A 48 2.75 -3.40 -8.11
N GLN A 49 2.76 -2.11 -8.48
CA GLN A 49 3.32 -1.65 -9.76
C GLN A 49 4.85 -1.68 -9.75
N PHE A 50 5.48 -1.24 -8.66
CA PHE A 50 6.93 -1.34 -8.50
C PHE A 50 7.40 -2.79 -8.46
N LEU A 51 6.68 -3.66 -7.74
CA LEU A 51 6.97 -5.11 -7.74
C LEU A 51 6.79 -5.73 -9.13
N LYS A 52 5.85 -5.23 -9.92
CA LYS A 52 5.70 -5.65 -11.32
C LYS A 52 6.91 -5.26 -12.15
N GLN A 53 7.32 -3.98 -12.11
CA GLN A 53 8.49 -3.49 -12.83
C GLN A 53 9.79 -4.21 -12.41
N ALA A 54 9.96 -4.46 -11.11
CA ALA A 54 11.14 -5.13 -10.57
C ALA A 54 11.28 -6.60 -10.98
N VAL A 55 10.16 -7.28 -11.29
CA VAL A 55 10.15 -8.67 -11.78
C VAL A 55 10.28 -8.75 -13.31
N GLU A 56 9.91 -7.67 -14.01
CA GLU A 56 10.02 -7.54 -15.46
C GLU A 56 11.41 -7.02 -15.90
N SER A 57 12.19 -6.44 -14.99
CA SER A 57 13.60 -6.03 -15.18
C SER A 57 14.57 -7.17 -14.94
#